data_AF-A0A3N7HIP5-F1
#
_entry.id   AF-A0A3N7HIP5-F1
#
_cell.length_a   1.000
_cell.length_b   1.000
_cell.length_c   1.000
_cell.angle_alpha   90.00
_cell.angle_beta   90.00
_cell.angle_gamma   90.00
#
_symmetry.space_group_name_H-M   'P 1'
#
loop_
_entity.id
_entity.type
_entity.pdbx_description
1 polymer ?
#
loop_
_entity_poly.entity_id
_entity_poly.type
_entity_poly.pdbx_seq_one_letter_code
_entity_poly.pdbx_strand_id
1 'polypeptide(L)'
;MRFHIVAGLLSALLSGCATTQVTVVPPAPACPVPAALAKPCTPPRTLSAGTTYGDLLLSYQADRASLELCATSFDELNRLLAACRAALSEYNASLDRKTTSP
;
A
#
# COMPACT_ATOMS: atom_id res chain seq x y z
N MET A 1 64.03 -25.33 14.55
CA MET A 1 62.66 -25.06 15.06
C MET A 1 62.21 -23.68 14.61
N ARG A 2 61.67 -23.50 13.40
CA ARG A 2 61.19 -22.18 12.93
C ARG A 2 60.32 -22.19 11.66
N PHE A 3 59.66 -23.30 11.35
CA PHE A 3 58.79 -23.41 10.15
C PHE A 3 57.28 -23.42 10.45
N HIS A 4 56.87 -23.42 11.72
CA HIS A 4 55.45 -23.48 12.08
C HIS A 4 54.74 -22.11 12.13
N ILE A 5 55.48 -20.99 12.07
CA ILE A 5 54.89 -19.64 12.20
C ILE A 5 54.27 -19.16 10.88
N VAL A 6 54.84 -19.56 9.73
CA VAL A 6 54.37 -19.11 8.40
C VAL A 6 53.05 -19.77 7.99
N ALA A 7 52.79 -21.01 8.42
CA ALA A 7 51.57 -21.74 8.09
C ALA A 7 50.33 -21.20 8.82
N GLY A 8 50.51 -20.64 10.03
CA GLY A 8 49.40 -20.05 10.80
C GLY A 8 48.89 -18.73 10.20
N LEU A 9 49.78 -17.92 9.62
CA LEU A 9 49.43 -16.63 9.05
C LEU A 9 48.59 -16.76 7.77
N LEU A 10 48.86 -17.78 6.95
CA LEU A 10 48.11 -18.03 5.71
C LEU A 10 46.66 -18.47 5.99
N SER A 11 46.44 -19.19 7.09
CA SER A 11 45.11 -19.69 7.47
C SER A 11 44.17 -18.57 7.94
N ALA A 12 44.72 -17.48 8.48
CA ALA A 12 43.96 -16.29 8.90
C ALA A 12 43.55 -15.38 7.71
N LEU A 13 44.22 -15.50 6.56
CA LEU A 13 43.89 -14.75 5.35
C LEU A 13 42.71 -15.36 4.58
N LEU A 14 42.40 -16.65 4.77
CA LEU A 14 41.25 -17.31 4.11
C LEU A 14 39.92 -17.15 4.86
N SER A 15 39.92 -16.72 6.12
CA SER A 15 38.67 -16.37 6.85
C SER A 15 38.06 -15.03 6.41
N GLY A 16 38.67 -14.32 5.45
CA GLY A 16 38.23 -13.01 4.96
C GLY A 16 37.17 -13.03 3.86
N CYS A 17 36.84 -14.18 3.27
CA CYS A 17 35.76 -14.29 2.29
C CYS A 17 34.45 -14.71 2.95
N ALA A 18 34.04 -13.99 3.99
CA ALA A 18 32.63 -14.02 4.39
C ALA A 18 31.85 -13.36 3.25
N THR A 19 31.31 -14.17 2.34
CA THR A 19 30.33 -13.71 1.36
C THR A 19 29.22 -13.03 2.14
N THR A 20 29.19 -11.71 2.11
CA THR A 20 28.07 -10.92 2.62
C THR A 20 26.87 -11.33 1.78
N GLN A 21 26.06 -12.25 2.31
CA GLN A 21 24.80 -12.62 1.70
C GLN A 21 23.92 -11.38 1.75
N VAL A 22 23.87 -10.64 0.65
CA VAL A 22 22.94 -9.54 0.49
C VAL A 22 21.57 -10.17 0.36
N THR A 23 20.77 -10.09 1.42
CA THR A 23 19.40 -10.58 1.41
C THR A 23 18.60 -9.76 0.42
N VAL A 24 18.30 -10.32 -0.75
CA VAL A 24 17.45 -9.68 -1.75
C VAL A 24 16.02 -9.70 -1.23
N VAL A 25 15.54 -8.53 -0.80
CA VAL A 25 14.14 -8.34 -0.40
C VAL A 25 13.31 -8.15 -1.66
N PRO A 26 12.25 -8.97 -1.90
CA PRO A 26 11.35 -8.75 -3.02
C PRO A 26 10.69 -7.35 -2.94
N PRO A 27 10.19 -6.79 -4.05
CA PRO A 27 9.49 -5.51 -3.99
C PRO A 27 8.18 -5.65 -3.21
N ALA A 28 7.84 -4.63 -2.42
CA ALA A 28 6.55 -4.56 -1.73
C ALA A 28 5.39 -4.54 -2.73
N PRO A 29 4.23 -5.12 -2.39
CA PRO A 29 3.06 -5.07 -3.26
C PRO A 29 2.59 -3.61 -3.43
N ALA A 30 2.32 -3.24 -4.68
CA ALA A 30 1.72 -1.94 -4.99
C ALA A 30 0.21 -1.98 -4.73
N CYS A 31 -0.33 -0.90 -4.16
CA CYS A 31 -1.75 -0.73 -3.92
C CYS A 31 -2.31 0.45 -4.74
N PRO A 32 -2.42 0.32 -6.06
CA PRO A 32 -2.95 1.39 -6.90
C PRO A 32 -4.44 1.57 -6.61
N VAL A 33 -4.82 2.80 -6.27
CA VAL A 33 -6.23 3.20 -6.21
C VAL A 33 -6.68 3.58 -7.62
N PRO A 34 -7.73 2.96 -8.17
CA PRO A 34 -8.28 3.36 -9.46
C PRO A 34 -8.65 4.86 -9.44
N ALA A 35 -8.23 5.60 -10.47
CA ALA A 35 -8.46 7.04 -10.54
C ALA A 35 -9.95 7.43 -10.45
N ALA A 36 -10.86 6.53 -10.83
CA ALA A 36 -12.30 6.73 -10.69
C ALA A 36 -12.75 6.78 -9.22
N LEU A 37 -12.11 6.01 -8.33
CA LEU A 37 -12.42 5.95 -6.90
C LEU A 37 -11.71 7.03 -6.08
N ALA A 38 -10.66 7.64 -6.65
CA ALA A 38 -9.91 8.72 -6.02
C ALA A 38 -10.58 10.11 -6.22
N LYS A 39 -11.71 10.19 -6.94
CA LYS A 39 -12.42 11.44 -7.17
C LYS A 39 -13.27 11.82 -5.95
N PRO A 40 -13.33 13.11 -5.57
CA PRO A 40 -14.24 13.56 -4.52
C PRO A 40 -15.70 13.42 -4.96
N CYS A 41 -16.62 13.33 -4.00
CA CYS A 41 -18.05 13.43 -4.27
C CYS A 41 -18.38 14.78 -4.91
N THR A 42 -19.38 14.78 -5.79
CA THR A 42 -19.95 16.02 -6.33
C THR A 42 -20.58 16.84 -5.19
N PRO A 43 -20.31 18.14 -5.09
CA PRO A 43 -20.94 18.99 -4.10
C PRO A 43 -22.46 19.12 -4.39
N PRO A 44 -23.28 19.44 -3.37
CA PRO A 44 -24.70 19.72 -3.56
C PRO A 44 -24.93 20.84 -4.56
N ARG A 45 -26.07 20.80 -5.26
CA ARG A 45 -26.45 21.87 -6.19
C ARG A 45 -26.68 23.17 -5.46
N THR A 46 -26.24 24.26 -6.09
CA THR A 46 -26.54 25.61 -5.62
C THR A 46 -27.95 26.01 -5.98
N LEU A 47 -28.67 26.57 -5.02
CA LEU A 47 -30.03 27.07 -5.21
C LEU A 47 -29.99 28.60 -5.31
N SER A 48 -30.63 29.16 -6.33
CA SER A 48 -30.70 30.61 -6.52
C SER A 48 -31.96 31.21 -5.88
N ALA A 49 -31.93 32.52 -5.63
CA ALA A 49 -33.15 33.25 -5.28
C ALA A 49 -34.19 33.10 -6.40
N GLY A 50 -35.45 32.85 -6.04
CA GLY A 50 -36.54 32.62 -7.00
C GLY A 50 -36.68 31.17 -7.48
N THR A 51 -35.89 30.22 -6.95
CA THR A 51 -36.08 28.78 -7.22
C THR A 51 -37.49 28.34 -6.82
N THR A 52 -38.22 27.70 -7.72
CA THR A 52 -39.57 27.20 -7.41
C THR A 52 -39.52 25.94 -6.57
N TYR A 53 -40.64 25.56 -5.95
CA TYR A 53 -40.71 24.29 -5.22
C TYR A 53 -40.42 23.07 -6.11
N GLY A 54 -40.85 23.10 -7.39
CA GLY A 54 -40.55 22.02 -8.34
C GLY A 54 -39.05 21.88 -8.60
N ASP A 55 -38.36 23.01 -8.78
CA ASP A 55 -36.92 23.04 -9.01
C ASP A 55 -36.13 22.54 -7.78
N LEU A 56 -36.62 22.84 -6.57
CA LEU A 56 -36.07 22.30 -5.32
C LEU A 56 -36.18 20.78 -5.27
N LEU A 57 -37.34 20.23 -5.62
CA LEU A 57 -37.56 18.78 -5.57
C LEU A 57 -36.68 18.05 -6.59
N LEU A 58 -36.51 18.60 -7.78
CA LEU A 58 -35.60 18.05 -8.80
C LEU A 58 -34.14 18.11 -8.35
N SER A 59 -33.73 19.23 -7.76
CA SER A 59 -32.37 19.39 -7.23
C SER A 59 -32.09 18.39 -6.10
N TYR A 60 -33.04 18.21 -5.19
CA TYR A 60 -32.95 17.23 -4.11
C TYR A 60 -32.81 15.79 -4.64
N GLN A 61 -33.62 15.39 -5.63
CA GLN A 61 -33.52 14.05 -6.22
C GLN A 61 -32.16 13.82 -6.89
N ALA A 62 -31.65 14.81 -7.61
CA ALA A 62 -30.35 14.71 -8.25
C ALA A 62 -29.19 14.63 -7.25
N ASP A 63 -29.26 15.40 -6.17
CA ASP A 63 -28.25 15.36 -5.10
C ASP A 63 -28.27 14.02 -4.37
N ARG A 64 -29.47 13.49 -4.07
CA ARG A 64 -29.64 12.14 -3.49
C ARG A 64 -28.98 11.06 -4.36
N ALA A 65 -29.28 11.04 -5.65
CA ALA A 65 -28.70 10.08 -6.58
C ALA A 65 -27.17 10.21 -6.64
N SER A 66 -26.65 11.44 -6.63
CA SER A 66 -25.20 11.70 -6.64
C SER A 66 -24.52 11.23 -5.35
N LEU A 67 -25.17 11.40 -4.20
CA LEU A 67 -24.66 10.92 -2.92
C LEU A 67 -24.67 9.39 -2.84
N GLU A 68 -25.71 8.72 -3.34
CA GLU A 68 -25.79 7.25 -3.39
C GLU A 68 -24.67 6.64 -4.24
N LEU A 69 -24.38 7.24 -5.40
CA LEU A 69 -23.24 6.85 -6.24
C LEU A 69 -21.90 7.08 -5.53
N CYS A 70 -21.76 8.19 -4.80
CA CYS A 70 -20.53 8.45 -4.08
C CYS A 70 -20.32 7.47 -2.92
N ALA A 71 -21.38 7.15 -2.17
CA ALA A 71 -21.32 6.16 -1.09
C ALA A 71 -20.85 4.80 -1.61
N THR A 72 -21.40 4.35 -2.74
CA THR A 72 -20.98 3.10 -3.40
C THR A 72 -19.50 3.11 -3.77
N SER A 73 -19.01 4.23 -4.31
CA SER A 73 -17.60 4.39 -4.67
C SER A 73 -16.68 4.39 -3.44
N PHE A 74 -17.14 5.00 -2.35
CA PHE A 74 -16.42 5.04 -1.07
C PHE A 74 -16.31 3.65 -0.43
N ASP A 75 -17.39 2.86 -0.48
CA ASP A 75 -17.38 1.49 0.01
C ASP A 75 -16.39 0.61 -0.77
N GLU A 76 -16.35 0.73 -2.09
CA GLU A 76 -15.37 -0.02 -2.90
C GLU A 76 -13.94 0.44 -2.61
N LEU A 77 -13.71 1.74 -2.45
CA LEU A 77 -12.40 2.26 -2.04
C LEU A 77 -11.95 1.67 -0.70
N ASN A 78 -12.85 1.62 0.29
CA ASN A 78 -12.55 1.03 1.60
C ASN A 78 -12.23 -0.47 1.50
N ARG A 79 -12.97 -1.20 0.65
CA ARG A 79 -12.73 -2.63 0.41
C ARG A 79 -11.34 -2.86 -0.18
N LEU A 80 -10.95 -2.08 -1.19
CA LEU A 80 -9.63 -2.14 -1.80
C LEU A 80 -8.52 -1.78 -0.80
N LEU A 81 -8.75 -0.76 0.02
CA LEU A 81 -7.80 -0.35 1.05
C LEU A 81 -7.60 -1.43 2.12
N ALA A 82 -8.67 -2.10 2.53
CA ALA A 82 -8.61 -3.23 3.46
C ALA A 82 -7.82 -4.41 2.87
N ALA A 83 -8.09 -4.77 1.61
CA ALA A 83 -7.36 -5.82 0.91
C ALA A 83 -5.86 -5.49 0.76
N CYS A 84 -5.53 -4.25 0.41
CA CYS A 84 -4.15 -3.77 0.35
C CYS A 84 -3.44 -3.91 1.71
N ARG A 85 -4.08 -3.46 2.80
CA ARG A 85 -3.51 -3.56 4.15
C ARG A 85 -3.25 -5.01 4.56
N ALA A 86 -4.16 -5.92 4.23
CA ALA A 86 -3.98 -7.35 4.47
C ALA A 86 -2.76 -7.90 3.70
N ALA A 87 -2.65 -7.57 2.41
CA ALA A 87 -1.51 -8.00 1.58
C ALA A 87 -0.17 -7.46 2.09
N LEU A 88 -0.12 -6.19 2.52
CA LEU A 88 1.08 -5.60 3.13
C LEU A 88 1.44 -6.25 4.47
N SER A 89 0.43 -6.57 5.30
CA SER A 89 0.66 -7.26 6.57
C SER A 89 1.22 -8.67 6.34
N GLU A 90 0.67 -9.42 5.39
CA GLU A 90 1.16 -10.75 5.04
C GLU A 90 2.58 -10.70 4.46
N TYR A 91 2.83 -9.72 3.58
CA TYR A 91 4.15 -9.46 3.03
C TYR A 91 5.18 -9.20 4.13
N ASN A 92 4.89 -8.28 5.06
CA ASN A 92 5.77 -7.97 6.18
C ASN A 92 6.03 -9.19 7.07
N ALA A 93 4.98 -9.96 7.41
CA ALA A 93 5.13 -11.19 8.17
C ALA A 93 6.01 -12.23 7.44
N SER A 94 5.99 -12.25 6.11
CA SER A 94 6.86 -13.13 5.31
C SER A 94 8.33 -12.71 5.36
N LEU A 95 8.61 -11.40 5.46
CA LEU A 95 9.96 -10.87 5.64
C LEU A 95 10.50 -11.23 7.02
N ASP A 96 9.71 -11.03 8.08
CA ASP A 96 10.11 -11.34 9.47
C ASP A 96 10.48 -12.81 9.64
N ARG A 97 9.70 -13.71 9.01
CA ARG A 97 10.01 -15.16 9.01
C ARG A 97 11.32 -15.46 8.27
N LYS A 98 11.61 -14.76 7.17
CA LYS A 98 12.83 -14.97 6.39
C LYS A 98 14.07 -14.38 7.08
N THR A 99 13.94 -13.33 7.87
CA THR A 99 15.04 -12.72 8.63
C THR A 99 15.36 -13.44 9.94
N THR A 100 14.47 -14.32 10.44
CA THR A 100 14.65 -15.05 11.71
C THR A 100 15.13 -16.50 11.50
N SER A 101 15.33 -16.96 10.25
CA SER A 101 15.90 -18.28 9.99
C SER A 101 17.44 -18.20 10.05
N PRO A 102 18.12 -19.02 10.88
CA PRO A 102 19.58 -19.01 11.05
C PRO A 102 20.34 -19.52 9.83
#